data_AF-A0A839XSL7-F1
#
_entry.id   AF-A0A839XSL7-F1
#
_cell.length_a   1.000
_cell.length_b   1.000
_cell.length_c   1.000
_cell.angle_alpha   90.00
_cell.angle_beta   90.00
_cell.angle_gamma   90.00
#
_symmetry.space_group_name_H-M   'P 1'
#
loop_
_entity.id
_entity.type
_entity.pdbx_description
1 polymer ?
#
loop_
_entity_poly.entity_id
_entity_poly.type
_entity_poly.pdbx_seq_one_letter_code
_entity_poly.pdbx_strand_id
1 'polypeptide(L)'
;YRDFFDGIPVTFERVNPGHYPEFFGSAFVVYPEGDFPAVQIIVPTPDGHWPWAEAAPEGFASWQPVLTESGGPESWTPGVDGP
;
A
#
# COMPACT_ATOMS: atom_id res chain seq x y z
N TYR A 1 10.31 5.31 -4.46
CA TYR A 1 11.64 5.34 -3.77
C TYR A 1 12.36 4.03 -4.07
N ARG A 2 13.67 4.04 -4.41
CA ARG A 2 14.42 2.82 -4.83
C ARG A 2 15.50 2.36 -3.84
N ASP A 3 15.73 3.13 -2.77
CA ASP A 3 16.81 2.86 -1.83
C ASP A 3 16.31 2.11 -0.57
N PHE A 4 15.07 1.64 -0.56
CA PHE A 4 14.52 0.84 0.55
C PHE A 4 14.78 -0.65 0.35
N PHE A 5 14.48 -1.14 -0.85
CA PHE A 5 14.85 -2.47 -1.32
C PHE A 5 15.74 -2.31 -2.55
N ASP A 6 16.89 -2.98 -2.56
CA ASP A 6 17.91 -2.82 -3.61
C ASP A 6 17.31 -3.08 -5.01
N GLY A 7 17.22 -2.02 -5.82
CA GLY A 7 16.67 -2.06 -7.18
C GLY A 7 15.15 -2.16 -7.31
N ILE A 8 14.38 -2.26 -6.22
CA ILE A 8 12.92 -2.41 -6.29
C ILE A 8 12.26 -1.06 -5.94
N PRO A 9 11.48 -0.45 -6.86
CA PRO A 9 10.74 0.75 -6.53
C PRO A 9 9.62 0.42 -5.54
N VAL A 10 9.49 1.24 -4.50
CA VAL A 10 8.39 1.18 -3.53
C VAL A 10 7.63 2.49 -3.51
N THR A 11 6.34 2.41 -3.19
CA THR A 11 5.53 3.56 -2.76
C THR A 11 4.99 3.32 -1.36
N PHE A 12 4.59 4.41 -0.71
CA PHE A 12 4.05 4.40 0.65
C PHE A 12 2.71 5.10 0.63
N GLU A 13 1.69 4.48 1.20
CA GLU A 13 0.35 5.08 1.30
C GLU A 13 -0.10 5.12 2.75
N ARG A 14 -0.85 6.16 3.10
CA ARG A 14 -1.52 6.21 4.40
C ARG A 14 -2.67 5.22 4.40
N VAL A 15 -2.75 4.42 5.45
CA VAL A 15 -3.84 3.43 5.59
C VAL A 15 -5.10 4.14 6.06
N ASN A 16 -6.23 3.85 5.41
CA ASN A 16 -7.55 4.27 5.86
C ASN A 16 -7.91 3.50 7.16
N PRO A 17 -8.34 4.20 8.24
CA PRO A 17 -8.70 3.57 9.50
C PRO A 17 -9.76 2.46 9.40
N GLY A 18 -10.60 2.46 8.37
CA GLY A 18 -11.58 1.40 8.09
C GLY A 18 -10.95 0.02 7.90
N HIS A 19 -9.68 -0.06 7.51
CA HIS A 19 -8.94 -1.33 7.38
C HIS A 19 -8.27 -1.80 8.69
N TYR A 20 -8.25 -0.96 9.73
CA TYR A 20 -7.54 -1.30 10.96
C TYR A 20 -8.05 -2.57 11.65
N PRO A 21 -9.38 -2.82 11.77
CA PRO A 21 -9.87 -4.04 12.41
C PRO A 21 -9.40 -5.33 11.73
N GLU A 22 -9.25 -5.30 10.40
CA GLU A 22 -8.85 -6.47 9.61
C GLU A 22 -7.33 -6.69 9.63
N PHE A 23 -6.54 -5.62 9.50
CA PHE A 23 -5.09 -5.73 9.27
C PHE A 23 -4.22 -5.41 10.50
N PHE A 24 -4.75 -4.72 11.53
CA PHE A 24 -3.98 -4.20 12.67
C PHE A 24 -4.50 -4.69 14.03
N GLY A 25 -5.24 -5.81 14.08
CA GLY A 25 -5.91 -6.29 15.30
C GLY A 25 -5.03 -6.41 16.55
N SER A 26 -3.75 -6.75 16.41
CA SER A 26 -2.81 -6.81 17.55
C SER A 26 -2.40 -5.43 18.06
N ALA A 27 -2.38 -4.40 17.21
CA ALA A 27 -2.06 -3.03 17.62
C ALA A 27 -3.11 -2.47 18.59
N PHE A 28 -4.37 -2.88 18.46
CA PHE A 28 -5.44 -2.51 19.40
C PHE A 28 -5.25 -3.05 20.81
N VAL A 29 -4.39 -4.06 21.02
CA VAL A 29 -4.02 -4.51 22.38
C VAL A 29 -3.23 -3.42 23.12
N VAL A 30 -2.41 -2.65 22.39
CA VAL A 30 -1.56 -1.59 22.94
C VAL A 30 -2.22 -0.22 22.81
N TYR A 31 -2.97 0.00 21.73
CA TYR A 31 -3.67 1.24 21.40
C TYR A 31 -5.18 0.97 21.19
N PRO A 32 -5.97 0.82 22.26
CA PRO A 32 -7.35 0.34 22.17
C PRO A 32 -8.29 1.25 21.36
N GLU A 33 -7.96 2.54 21.27
CA GLU A 33 -8.75 3.53 20.53
C GLU A 33 -8.40 3.57 19.04
N GLY A 34 -7.37 2.83 18.59
CA GLY A 34 -6.93 2.85 17.20
C GLY A 34 -6.30 4.16 16.76
N ASP A 35 -6.00 5.07 17.69
CA ASP A 35 -5.39 6.37 17.41
C ASP A 35 -3.88 6.21 17.20
N PHE A 36 -3.51 5.64 16.06
CA PHE A 36 -2.15 5.58 15.58
C PHE A 36 -2.10 5.78 14.06
N PRO A 37 -1.10 6.51 13.55
CA PRO A 37 -0.88 6.58 12.11
C PRO A 37 -0.32 5.25 11.61
N ALA A 38 -0.88 4.73 10.52
CA ALA A 38 -0.35 3.58 9.81
C ALA A 38 -0.03 3.94 8.35
N VAL A 39 1.06 3.34 7.87
CA VAL A 39 1.53 3.48 6.49
C VAL A 39 1.75 2.09 5.92
N GLN A 40 1.27 1.86 4.70
CA GLN A 40 1.51 0.65 3.93
C GLN A 40 2.65 0.87 2.96
N ILE A 41 3.58 -0.08 2.89
CA ILE A 41 4.55 -0.19 1.80
C ILE A 41 3.89 -0.98 0.68
N ILE A 42 3.94 -0.46 -0.54
CA ILE A 42 3.43 -1.13 -1.73
C ILE A 42 4.57 -1.33 -2.70
N VAL A 43 4.65 -2.53 -3.27
CA VAL A 43 5.68 -2.91 -4.26
C VAL A 43 5.04 -3.44 -5.53
N PRO A 44 5.65 -3.22 -6.71
CA PRO A 44 5.19 -3.86 -7.93
C PRO A 44 5.66 -5.32 -8.00
N THR A 45 5.21 -6.02 -9.03
CA THR A 45 5.80 -7.29 -9.45
C THR A 45 7.28 -7.13 -9.86
N PRO A 46 8.04 -8.23 -10.01
CA PRO A 46 9.40 -8.17 -10.57
C PRO A 46 9.48 -7.50 -11.95
N ASP A 47 8.41 -7.59 -12.74
CA ASP A 47 8.29 -6.95 -14.06
C ASP A 47 7.81 -5.48 -13.98
N GLY A 48 7.60 -4.95 -12.78
CA GLY A 48 7.26 -3.53 -12.56
C GLY A 48 5.75 -3.23 -12.60
N HIS A 49 4.88 -4.23 -12.56
CA HIS A 49 3.43 -4.01 -12.55
C HIS A 49 2.91 -3.77 -11.12
N TRP A 50 2.26 -2.63 -10.90
CA TRP A 50 1.65 -2.29 -9.62
C TRP A 50 0.30 -3.01 -9.42
N PRO A 51 -0.21 -3.13 -8.17
CA PRO A 51 -1.50 -3.78 -7.90
C PRO A 51 -2.68 -3.24 -8.72
N TRP A 52 -2.69 -1.95 -9.03
CA TRP A 52 -3.72 -1.28 -9.82
C TRP A 52 -3.44 -1.28 -11.34
N ALA A 53 -2.32 -1.83 -11.79
CA ALA A 53 -1.97 -1.85 -13.20
C ALA A 53 -2.79 -2.91 -13.95
N GLU A 54 -3.32 -2.56 -15.12
CA GLU A 54 -4.05 -3.51 -15.99
C GLU A 54 -3.18 -4.70 -16.39
N ALA A 55 -1.87 -4.48 -16.55
CA ALA A 55 -0.90 -5.52 -16.89
C ALA A 55 -0.43 -6.37 -15.68
N ALA A 56 -0.93 -6.11 -14.47
CA ALA A 56 -0.59 -6.92 -13.31
C ALA A 56 -1.18 -8.34 -13.43
N PRO A 57 -0.51 -9.37 -12.88
CA PRO A 57 -1.05 -10.72 -12.83
C PRO A 57 -2.44 -10.76 -12.20
N GLU A 58 -3.29 -11.64 -12.71
CA GLU A 58 -4.63 -11.83 -12.17
C GLU A 58 -4.58 -12.14 -10.68
N GLY A 59 -5.41 -11.43 -9.90
CA GLY A 59 -5.48 -11.57 -8.44
C GLY A 59 -4.35 -10.88 -7.68
N PHE A 60 -3.39 -10.21 -8.33
CA PHE A 60 -2.32 -9.50 -7.61
C PHE A 60 -2.85 -8.41 -6.67
N ALA A 61 -3.89 -7.68 -7.10
CA ALA A 61 -4.60 -6.71 -6.26
C ALA A 61 -5.25 -7.35 -5.01
N SER A 62 -5.64 -8.62 -5.09
CA SER A 62 -6.22 -9.34 -3.94
C SER A 62 -5.14 -9.80 -2.96
N TRP A 63 -3.95 -10.12 -3.45
CA TRP A 63 -2.79 -10.49 -2.62
C TRP A 63 -2.16 -9.27 -1.92
N GLN A 64 -2.16 -8.11 -2.60
CA GLN A 64 -1.67 -6.86 -2.07
C GLN A 64 -2.73 -5.77 -2.28
N PRO A 65 -3.80 -5.74 -1.46
CA PRO A 65 -4.79 -4.69 -1.52
C PRO A 65 -4.15 -3.34 -1.15
N VAL A 66 -4.61 -2.28 -1.81
CA VAL A 66 -4.22 -0.90 -1.43
C VAL A 66 -5.19 -0.42 -0.38
N LEU A 67 -4.70 -0.17 0.83
CA LEU A 67 -5.54 0.10 2.01
C LEU A 67 -5.89 1.59 2.17
N THR A 68 -5.93 2.34 1.08
CA THR A 68 -6.41 3.73 1.04
C THR A 68 -7.94 3.76 1.00
N GLU A 69 -8.57 4.94 1.05
CA GLU A 69 -10.03 5.04 0.95
C GLU A 69 -10.55 4.64 -0.43
N SER A 70 -9.82 5.02 -1.48
CA SER A 70 -10.16 4.75 -2.88
C SER A 70 -9.84 3.31 -3.33
N GLY A 71 -9.03 2.57 -2.58
CA GLY A 71 -8.47 1.29 -3.03
C GLY A 71 -7.40 1.45 -4.12
N GLY A 72 -6.93 2.67 -4.37
CA GLY A 72 -5.84 3.01 -5.28
C GLY A 72 -4.83 3.95 -4.61
N PRO A 73 -3.70 4.25 -5.26
CA PRO A 73 -2.74 5.20 -4.71
C PRO A 73 -3.36 6.61 -4.60
N GLU A 74 -3.11 7.30 -3.49
CA GLU A 74 -3.67 8.64 -3.21
C GLU A 74 -2.57 9.68 -2.99
N SER A 75 -1.41 9.25 -2.52
CA SER A 75 -0.22 10.11 -2.41
C SER A 75 0.66 10.07 -3.67
N TRP A 76 0.26 9.29 -4.68
CA TRP A 76 0.98 9.16 -5.94
C TRP A 76 0.10 9.47 -7.15
N THR A 77 0.59 10.38 -8.00
CA THR A 77 0.02 10.61 -9.34
C THR A 77 0.94 10.01 -10.41
N PRO A 78 0.45 9.09 -11.27
CA PRO A 78 1.24 8.55 -12.37
C PRO A 78 1.81 9.65 -13.27
N GLY A 79 3.14 9.67 -13.43
CA GLY A 79 3.84 10.64 -14.27
C GLY A 79 4.06 12.04 -13.68
N VAL A 80 3.70 12.28 -12.41
CA VAL A 80 3.94 13.56 -11.71
C VAL A 80 4.89 13.37 -10.52
N ASP A 81 4.62 12.39 -9.65
CA ASP A 81 5.33 12.22 -8.37
C ASP A 81 6.12 10.89 -8.26
N GLY A 82 6.25 10.15 -9.37
CA GLY A 82 7.09 8.94 -9.50
C GLY A 82 7.54 8.74 -10.95
N PRO A 83 8.60 7.92 -11.19
CA PRO A 83 9.33 7.89 -12.47
C PRO A 83 8.47 7.55 -13.69
#